data_AF-A0A838H8X0-F1
#
_entry.id   AF-A0A838H8X0-F1
#
_cell.length_a   1.000
_cell.length_b   1.000
_cell.length_c   1.000
_cell.angle_alpha   90.00
_cell.angle_beta   90.00
_cell.angle_gamma   90.00
#
_symmetry.space_group_name_H-M   'P 1'
#
loop_
_entity.id
_entity.type
_entity.pdbx_description
1 polymer ?
#
loop_
_entity_poly.entity_id
_entity_poly.type
_entity_poly.pdbx_seq_one_letter_code
_entity_poly.pdbx_strand_id
1 'polypeptide(L)'
;PVVFINVVEGISSCELLAADVRKGPLAHQPAFPFHPHVTIAHHLDEAALDLAYETLADYDCAFDVDSFHLYVHDGVWRAIADYGLDETQTMRSG
;
A
#
# COMPACT_ATOMS: atom_id res chain seq x y z
N PRO A 1 7.01 -13.04 -8.52
CA PRO A 1 5.52 -13.05 -8.45
C PRO A 1 5.10 -12.43 -7.11
N VAL A 2 3.93 -11.79 -7.09
CA VAL A 2 3.39 -11.12 -5.90
C VAL A 2 1.91 -11.46 -5.80
N VAL A 3 1.43 -11.69 -4.58
CA VAL A 3 0.00 -11.78 -4.26
C VAL A 3 -0.33 -10.55 -3.42
N PHE A 4 -1.41 -9.87 -3.78
CA PHE A 4 -1.85 -8.64 -3.13
C PHE A 4 -3.37 -8.60 -3.05
N ILE A 5 -3.85 -7.77 -2.14
CA ILE A 5 -5.25 -7.42 -1.97
C ILE A 5 -5.45 -5.98 -2.48
N ASN A 6 -6.47 -5.77 -3.31
CA ASN A 6 -6.79 -4.44 -3.83
C ASN A 6 -7.46 -3.60 -2.75
N VAL A 7 -7.16 -2.30 -2.75
CA VAL A 7 -7.96 -1.31 -2.03
C VAL A 7 -9.08 -0.86 -2.96
N VAL A 8 -10.35 -0.97 -2.53
CA VAL A 8 -11.53 -0.58 -3.33
C VAL A 8 -12.21 0.67 -2.81
N GLU A 9 -12.20 0.88 -1.49
CA GLU A 9 -12.61 2.13 -0.83
C GLU A 9 -11.36 2.85 -0.31
N GLY A 10 -11.30 4.17 -0.49
CA GLY A 10 -10.12 4.98 -0.11
C GLY A 10 -9.10 5.20 -1.24
N ILE A 11 -9.32 4.62 -2.44
CA ILE A 11 -8.41 4.77 -3.60
C ILE A 11 -8.12 6.24 -3.90
N SER A 12 -9.15 7.08 -4.01
CA SER A 12 -8.97 8.49 -4.40
C SER A 12 -8.13 9.27 -3.39
N SER A 13 -8.29 8.99 -2.09
CA SER A 13 -7.47 9.59 -1.04
C SER A 13 -6.01 9.14 -1.16
N CYS A 14 -5.75 7.86 -1.45
CA CYS A 14 -4.40 7.37 -1.71
C CYS A 14 -3.79 8.01 -2.98
N GLU A 15 -4.56 8.20 -4.05
CA GLU A 15 -4.09 8.83 -5.28
C GLU A 15 -3.69 10.29 -5.07
N LEU A 16 -4.49 11.04 -4.30
CA LEU A 16 -4.19 12.43 -3.92
C LEU A 16 -2.91 12.49 -3.08
N LEU A 17 -2.81 11.66 -2.04
CA LEU A 17 -1.61 11.59 -1.20
C LEU A 17 -0.37 11.22 -2.03
N ALA A 18 -0.48 10.22 -2.91
CA ALA A 18 0.61 9.80 -3.79
C ALA A 18 1.03 10.91 -4.76
N ALA A 19 0.10 11.73 -5.25
CA ALA A 19 0.40 12.89 -6.08
C ALA A 19 1.10 14.01 -5.28
N ASP A 20 0.69 14.24 -4.03
CA ASP A 20 1.27 15.25 -3.16
C ASP A 20 2.69 14.89 -2.70
N VAL A 21 2.91 13.65 -2.28
CA VAL A 21 4.24 13.14 -1.86
C VAL A 21 5.26 13.22 -3.00
N ARG A 22 4.83 13.13 -4.26
CA ARG A 22 5.71 13.23 -5.45
C ARG A 22 5.96 14.66 -5.92
N LYS A 23 5.79 15.66 -5.05
CA LYS A 23 6.17 17.04 -5.33
C LYS A 23 7.54 17.36 -4.72
N GLY A 24 8.15 18.46 -5.18
CA GLY A 24 9.39 18.98 -4.60
C GLY A 24 10.57 18.01 -4.71
N PRO A 25 11.32 17.75 -3.63
CA PRO A 25 12.52 16.89 -3.66
C PRO A 25 12.29 15.45 -4.13
N LEU A 26 11.06 14.95 -4.08
CA LEU A 26 10.67 13.59 -4.49
C LEU A 26 10.03 13.56 -5.89
N ALA A 27 10.06 14.67 -6.62
CA ALA A 27 9.46 14.79 -7.93
C ALA A 27 10.05 13.81 -8.94
N HIS A 28 9.19 12.95 -9.48
CA HIS A 28 9.50 12.06 -10.59
C HIS A 28 8.23 11.72 -11.36
N GLN A 29 8.38 11.41 -12.65
CA GLN A 29 7.29 10.88 -13.46
C GLN A 29 7.22 9.36 -13.25
N PRO A 30 6.08 8.80 -12.81
CA PRO A 30 5.97 7.36 -12.63
C PRO A 30 5.92 6.67 -14.01
N ALA A 31 6.49 5.48 -14.10
CA ALA A 31 6.39 4.66 -15.32
C ALA A 31 4.98 4.07 -15.51
N PHE A 32 4.22 3.93 -14.43
CA PHE A 32 2.90 3.31 -14.40
C PHE A 32 1.95 4.10 -13.48
N PRO A 33 0.62 3.93 -13.64
CA PRO A 33 -0.33 4.49 -12.69
C PRO A 33 -0.09 3.94 -11.27
N PHE A 34 -0.47 4.74 -10.28
CA PHE A 34 -0.43 4.30 -8.89
C PHE A 34 -1.62 3.38 -8.63
N HIS A 35 -1.35 2.16 -8.15
CA HIS A 35 -2.36 1.15 -7.83
C HIS A 35 -2.23 0.77 -6.35
N PRO A 36 -3.04 1.35 -5.45
CA PRO A 36 -2.97 1.05 -4.02
C PRO A 36 -3.36 -0.41 -3.77
N HIS A 37 -2.48 -1.12 -3.09
CA HIS A 37 -2.66 -2.53 -2.76
C HIS A 37 -1.91 -2.87 -1.48
N VAL A 38 -2.33 -3.94 -0.82
CA VAL A 38 -1.61 -4.54 0.30
C VAL A 38 -0.95 -5.81 -0.20
N THR A 39 0.38 -5.82 -0.26
CA THR A 39 1.13 -7.04 -0.58
C THR A 39 1.02 -8.02 0.57
N ILE A 40 0.53 -9.23 0.30
CA ILE A 40 0.35 -10.29 1.30
C ILE A 40 1.38 -11.42 1.17
N ALA A 41 1.92 -11.64 -0.04
CA ALA A 41 2.98 -12.61 -0.28
C ALA A 41 3.90 -12.16 -1.42
N HIS A 42 5.21 -12.22 -1.20
CA HIS A 42 6.22 -11.93 -2.21
C HIS A 42 7.52 -12.67 -1.90
N HIS A 43 8.31 -13.00 -2.93
CA HIS A 43 9.57 -13.76 -2.82
C HIS A 43 9.44 -15.13 -2.13
N LEU A 44 8.33 -15.84 -2.36
CA LEU A 44 8.10 -17.21 -1.89
C LEU A 44 8.11 -18.20 -3.07
N ASP A 45 8.14 -19.49 -2.76
CA ASP A 45 7.91 -20.54 -3.76
C ASP A 45 6.46 -20.55 -4.28
N GLU A 46 6.24 -21.23 -5.41
CA GLU A 46 4.96 -21.24 -6.11
C GLU A 46 3.82 -21.79 -5.24
N ALA A 47 4.06 -22.89 -4.52
CA ALA A 47 3.05 -23.51 -3.66
C ALA A 47 2.60 -22.57 -2.53
N ALA A 48 3.53 -21.79 -1.95
CA ALA A 48 3.20 -20.80 -0.93
C ALA A 48 2.43 -19.60 -1.51
N LEU A 49 2.74 -19.19 -2.74
CA LEU A 49 2.01 -18.12 -3.43
C LEU A 49 0.59 -18.56 -3.80
N ASP A 50 0.43 -19.78 -4.31
CA ASP A 50 -0.88 -20.35 -4.63
C ASP A 50 -1.73 -20.49 -3.38
N LEU A 51 -1.15 -20.97 -2.28
CA LEU A 51 -1.84 -21.05 -0.99
C LEU A 51 -2.32 -19.66 -0.52
N ALA A 52 -1.48 -18.63 -0.62
CA ALA A 52 -1.86 -17.27 -0.24
C ALA A 52 -2.99 -16.72 -1.12
N TYR A 53 -2.94 -17.00 -2.42
CA TYR A 53 -3.97 -16.61 -3.38
C TYR A 53 -5.31 -17.29 -3.07
N GLU A 54 -5.33 -18.61 -2.90
CA GLU A 54 -6.54 -19.37 -2.61
C GLU A 54 -7.14 -19.04 -1.24
N THR A 55 -6.29 -18.93 -0.22
CA THR A 55 -6.73 -18.68 1.17
C THR A 55 -7.40 -17.32 1.32
N LEU A 56 -6.97 -16.32 0.56
CA LEU A 56 -7.43 -14.93 0.68
C LEU A 56 -8.30 -14.50 -0.49
N ALA A 57 -8.78 -15.44 -1.32
CA ALA A 57 -9.59 -15.15 -2.51
C ALA A 57 -10.87 -14.36 -2.20
N ASP A 58 -11.52 -14.67 -1.07
CA ASP A 58 -12.76 -14.02 -0.61
C ASP A 58 -12.53 -13.10 0.60
N TYR A 59 -11.27 -12.75 0.89
CA TYR A 59 -10.97 -11.92 2.06
C TYR A 59 -11.38 -10.47 1.85
N ASP A 60 -12.25 -9.98 2.73
CA ASP A 60 -12.69 -8.58 2.79
C ASP A 60 -12.46 -8.01 4.20
N CYS A 61 -11.84 -6.85 4.29
CA CYS A 61 -11.66 -6.11 5.53
C CYS A 61 -11.74 -4.60 5.30
N ALA A 62 -12.04 -3.87 6.37
CA ALA A 62 -11.93 -2.43 6.41
C ALA A 62 -11.08 -2.00 7.62
N PHE A 63 -10.34 -0.92 7.45
CA PHE A 63 -9.50 -0.33 8.49
C PHE A 63 -9.41 1.18 8.31
N ASP A 64 -9.21 1.89 9.41
CA ASP A 64 -9.01 3.32 9.43
C ASP A 64 -7.53 3.66 9.35
N VAL A 65 -7.21 4.71 8.58
CA VAL A 65 -5.86 5.25 8.39
C VAL A 65 -5.83 6.70 8.83
N ASP A 66 -4.98 6.99 9.82
CA ASP A 66 -4.81 8.33 10.40
C ASP A 66 -3.45 8.95 10.10
N SER A 67 -2.53 8.20 9.49
CA SER A 67 -1.13 8.61 9.31
C SER A 67 -0.44 7.86 8.17
N PHE A 68 0.67 8.43 7.70
CA PHE A 68 1.64 7.76 6.82
C PHE A 68 3.06 8.06 7.29
N HIS A 69 4.01 7.20 6.93
CA HIS A 69 5.37 7.32 7.42
C HIS A 69 6.39 7.42 6.28
N LEU A 70 7.48 8.12 6.55
CA LEU A 70 8.68 8.09 5.72
C LEU A 70 9.63 7.01 6.24
N TYR A 71 10.05 6.12 5.36
CA TYR A 71 10.99 5.03 5.68
C TYR A 71 12.29 5.15 4.90
N VAL A 72 13.36 4.64 5.50
CA VAL A 72 14.61 4.28 4.81
C VAL A 72 14.73 2.77 4.79
N HIS A 73 15.18 2.23 3.65
CA HIS A 73 15.51 0.81 3.52
C HIS A 73 17.01 0.64 3.29
N ASP A 74 17.72 0.13 4.31
CA ASP A 74 19.17 -0.11 4.31
C ASP A 74 19.50 -1.56 4.69
N GLY A 75 18.77 -2.50 4.08
CA GLY A 75 18.77 -3.93 4.44
C GLY A 75 17.72 -4.28 5.50
N VAL A 76 17.21 -3.26 6.20
CA VAL A 76 16.00 -3.32 7.03
C VAL A 76 15.16 -2.07 6.80
N TRP A 77 13.86 -2.18 7.04
CA TRP A 77 12.96 -1.02 7.01
C TRP A 77 13.04 -0.26 8.34
N ARG A 78 13.23 1.06 8.28
CA ARG A 78 13.25 1.93 9.46
C ARG A 78 12.40 3.17 9.22
N ALA A 79 11.39 3.38 10.07
CA ALA A 79 10.62 4.62 10.08
C ALA A 79 11.53 5.76 10.56
N ILE A 80 11.53 6.88 9.83
CA ILE A 80 12.30 8.07 10.19
C ILE A 80 11.43 9.29 10.50
N ALA A 81 10.18 9.29 10.02
CA ALA A 81 9.19 10.30 10.34
C ALA A 81 7.77 9.74 10.21
N ASP A 82 6.87 10.33 10.98
CA ASP A 82 5.43 10.06 11.02
C ASP A 82 4.69 11.36 10.63
N TYR A 83 3.65 11.22 9.80
CA TYR A 83 2.83 12.32 9.35
C TYR A 83 1.36 11.96 9.53
N GLY A 84 0.69 12.65 10.45
CA GLY A 84 -0.76 12.55 10.61
C GLY A 84 -1.51 13.10 9.40
N LEU A 85 -2.64 12.48 9.10
CA LEU A 85 -3.65 12.97 8.16
C LEU A 85 -4.63 13.86 8.92
N ASP A 86 -5.08 14.94 8.28
CA ASP A 86 -6.04 15.87 8.87
C ASP A 86 -7.42 15.21 9.11
N GLU A 87 -7.74 14.19 8.32
CA GLU A 87 -8.94 13.37 8.44
C GLU A 87 -8.59 11.89 8.37
N THR A 88 -9.21 11.08 9.24
CA THR A 88 -9.12 9.63 9.19
C THR A 88 -9.78 9.11 7.91
N GLN A 89 -9.06 8.26 7.17
CA GLN A 89 -9.52 7.66 5.93
C GLN A 89 -9.87 6.19 6.18
N THR A 90 -11.11 5.79 5.91
CA THR A 90 -11.46 4.37 5.89
C THR A 90 -11.00 3.75 4.57
N MET A 91 -10.22 2.68 4.66
CA MET A 91 -9.82 1.84 3.54
C MET A 91 -10.52 0.49 3.64
N ARG A 92 -10.97 -0.03 2.50
CA ARG A 92 -11.59 -1.36 2.41
C ARG A 92 -10.96 -2.15 1.27
N SER A 93 -10.75 -3.44 1.50
CA SER A 93 -10.34 -4.36 0.45
C SER A 93 -11.49 -4.84 -0.41
N GLY A 94 -11.22 -5.33 -1.61
CA GLY A 94 -12.21 -6.02 -2.41
C GLY A 94 -11.61 -6.89 -3.49
#